data_AF-A0A9K3M0Q6-F1
#
_entry.id   AF-A0A9K3M0Q6-F1
#
_cell.length_a   1.000
_cell.length_b   1.000
_cell.length_c   1.000
_cell.angle_alpha   90.00
_cell.angle_beta   90.00
_cell.angle_gamma   90.00
#
_symmetry.space_group_name_H-M   'P 1'
#
loop_
_entity.id
_entity.type
_entity.pdbx_description
1 polymer ?
#
loop_
_entity_poly.entity_id
_entity_poly.type
_entity_poly.pdbx_seq_one_letter_code
_entity_poly.pdbx_strand_id
1 'polypeptide(L)'
;MALIVTILLLLSSRLCPFQFLLYGGSTGVGVSAFQSNIMVYHINLVPTVFNRKTRIKFATRDAIDSNKSSEEDDFNNGGNIEQNMVTSITSSQAVTLTEELLSMQAQAAKLREEAKSLQLALQQEKRDKIQRETEKVDRWIEELLIESKVNENTELLKTVDQVLERLMEDRYSAEQVNRIFKRLCEIRTQESRSNCSPLMSLLVDASCKLDCMERENNPNKRWNHKVERLLQKKLFARDWNIELDEDDEDSGNPWKL
;
A
#
# COMPACT_ATOMS: atom_id res chain seq x y z
N MET A 1 10.58 8.35 -11.63
CA MET A 1 9.52 7.68 -12.43
C MET A 1 10.03 7.04 -13.73
N ALA A 2 10.63 7.77 -14.68
CA ALA A 2 11.06 7.19 -15.98
C ALA A 2 12.15 6.09 -15.85
N LEU A 3 13.10 6.25 -14.93
CA LEU A 3 14.20 5.29 -14.72
C LEU A 3 13.74 3.92 -14.21
N ILE A 4 12.76 3.88 -13.29
CA ILE A 4 12.26 2.63 -12.69
C ILE A 4 11.50 1.79 -13.74
N VAL A 5 10.70 2.42 -14.59
CA VAL A 5 9.99 1.74 -15.70
C VAL A 5 10.98 1.20 -16.73
N THR A 6 12.10 1.89 -16.96
CA THR A 6 13.10 1.49 -17.96
C THR A 6 13.92 0.28 -17.48
N ILE A 7 14.26 0.22 -16.19
CA ILE A 7 14.99 -0.91 -15.61
C ILE A 7 14.11 -2.19 -15.55
N LEU A 8 12.81 -2.06 -15.24
CA LEU A 8 11.87 -3.19 -15.25
C LEU A 8 11.59 -3.73 -16.66
N LEU A 9 11.58 -2.87 -17.68
CA LEU A 9 11.45 -3.31 -19.08
C LEU A 9 12.70 -4.04 -19.59
N LEU A 10 13.91 -3.62 -19.18
CA LEU A 10 15.17 -4.28 -19.58
C LEU A 10 15.35 -5.68 -18.97
N LEU A 11 14.80 -5.93 -17.78
CA LEU A 11 14.80 -7.26 -17.16
C LEU A 11 13.80 -8.23 -17.81
N SER A 12 12.75 -7.71 -18.46
CA SER A 12 11.73 -8.50 -19.14
C SER A 12 12.15 -8.96 -20.55
N SER A 13 13.19 -8.34 -21.14
CA SER A 13 13.67 -8.64 -22.50
C SER A 13 14.80 -9.67 -22.57
N ARG A 14 15.26 -10.25 -21.44
CA ARG A 14 16.28 -11.32 -21.40
C ARG A 14 15.69 -12.72 -21.20
N LEU A 15 14.49 -12.96 -21.73
CA LEU A 15 13.97 -14.32 -21.91
C LEU A 15 14.67 -14.96 -23.13
N CYS A 16 15.45 -15.99 -22.83
CA CYS A 16 16.28 -16.78 -23.73
C CYS A 16 15.57 -17.23 -25.03
N PRO A 17 16.26 -17.25 -26.18
CA PRO A 17 15.89 -18.15 -27.26
C PRO A 17 16.34 -19.56 -26.90
N PHE A 18 15.40 -20.40 -26.47
CA PHE A 18 15.59 -21.84 -26.34
C PHE A 18 15.68 -22.45 -27.75
N GLN A 19 16.87 -22.45 -28.34
CA GLN A 19 17.14 -23.19 -29.58
C GLN A 19 17.20 -24.68 -29.26
N PHE A 20 16.16 -25.40 -29.67
CA PHE A 20 16.19 -26.84 -29.87
C PHE A 20 17.27 -27.17 -30.92
N LEU A 21 18.34 -27.83 -30.49
CA LEU A 21 19.32 -28.46 -31.37
C LEU A 21 19.26 -29.96 -31.13
N LEU A 22 18.48 -30.63 -31.99
CA LEU A 22 18.54 -32.06 -32.21
C LEU A 22 19.90 -32.37 -32.85
N TYR A 23 20.79 -33.06 -32.14
CA TYR A 23 21.84 -33.84 -32.77
C TYR A 23 21.99 -35.17 -32.03
N GLY A 24 21.58 -36.24 -32.70
CA GLY A 24 21.90 -37.60 -32.32
C GLY A 24 23.37 -37.90 -32.63
N GLY A 25 23.99 -38.72 -31.78
CA GLY A 25 25.35 -39.19 -31.98
C GLY A 25 25.74 -40.16 -30.87
N SER A 26 25.83 -41.42 -31.24
CA SER A 26 25.98 -42.59 -30.38
C SER A 26 27.43 -42.83 -29.91
N THR A 27 27.54 -43.59 -28.83
CA THR A 27 28.68 -44.37 -28.30
C THR A 27 29.81 -43.64 -27.56
N GLY A 28 30.05 -44.06 -26.32
CA GLY A 28 31.25 -43.69 -25.56
C GLY A 28 31.15 -44.03 -24.07
N VAL A 29 31.57 -45.24 -23.72
CA VAL A 29 31.67 -45.78 -22.35
C VAL A 29 32.60 -44.91 -21.48
N GLY A 30 32.20 -44.61 -20.25
CA GLY A 30 33.04 -43.88 -19.30
C GLY A 30 32.42 -43.77 -17.92
N VAL A 31 32.79 -44.70 -17.04
CA VAL A 31 32.37 -44.83 -15.65
C VAL A 31 33.01 -43.72 -14.80
N SER A 32 32.21 -42.95 -14.06
CA SER A 32 32.67 -42.35 -12.80
C SER A 32 31.48 -42.05 -11.90
N ALA A 33 31.39 -42.80 -10.81
CA ALA A 33 30.47 -42.57 -9.71
C ALA A 33 30.87 -41.30 -8.96
N PHE A 34 29.99 -40.31 -8.93
CA PHE A 34 29.99 -39.26 -7.92
C PHE A 34 28.75 -39.47 -7.05
N GLN A 35 28.96 -39.96 -5.84
CA GLN A 35 27.93 -40.09 -4.83
C GLN A 35 27.52 -38.70 -4.34
N SER A 36 26.32 -38.29 -4.71
CA SER A 36 25.63 -37.12 -4.15
C SER A 36 25.16 -37.45 -2.73
N ASN A 37 25.79 -36.87 -1.72
CA ASN A 37 25.24 -36.82 -0.37
C ASN A 37 24.19 -35.69 -0.31
N ILE A 38 22.97 -35.98 -0.76
CA ILE A 38 21.81 -35.13 -0.51
C ILE A 38 21.17 -35.63 0.78
N MET A 39 21.41 -34.87 1.86
CA MET A 39 20.83 -35.10 3.18
C MET A 39 19.35 -34.70 3.14
N VAL A 40 18.48 -35.69 2.95
CA VAL A 40 17.02 -35.53 3.03
C VAL A 40 16.64 -35.44 4.50
N TYR A 41 16.37 -34.24 4.99
CA TYR A 41 15.75 -34.04 6.29
C TYR A 41 14.26 -34.43 6.20
N HIS A 42 13.93 -35.55 6.83
CA HIS A 42 12.55 -35.94 7.13
C HIS A 42 11.95 -34.95 8.14
N ILE A 43 11.13 -34.00 7.68
CA ILE A 43 10.27 -33.21 8.55
C ILE A 43 8.99 -34.00 8.78
N ASN A 44 8.89 -34.64 9.95
CA ASN A 44 7.65 -35.20 10.45
C ASN A 44 6.71 -34.05 10.85
N LEU A 45 5.81 -33.67 9.95
CA LEU A 45 4.68 -32.80 10.27
C LEU A 45 3.59 -33.63 10.97
N VAL A 46 3.56 -33.53 12.29
CA VAL A 46 2.42 -33.89 13.12
C VAL A 46 1.29 -32.88 12.84
N PRO A 47 0.07 -33.31 12.47
CA PRO A 47 -1.04 -32.39 12.33
C PRO A 47 -1.58 -32.03 13.72
N THR A 48 -1.23 -30.85 14.22
CA THR A 48 -1.95 -30.24 15.35
C THR A 48 -3.25 -29.64 14.83
N VAL A 49 -4.35 -30.28 15.21
CA VAL A 49 -5.72 -29.78 15.05
C VAL A 49 -5.84 -28.51 15.89
N PHE A 50 -5.68 -27.34 15.26
CA PHE A 50 -5.87 -26.05 15.92
C PHE A 50 -7.23 -25.47 15.53
N ASN A 51 -8.19 -25.69 16.42
CA ASN A 51 -9.55 -25.19 16.33
C ASN A 51 -9.55 -23.74 16.86
N ARG A 52 -9.39 -22.74 15.97
CA ARG A 52 -9.74 -21.34 16.28
C ARG A 52 -10.81 -20.87 15.31
N LYS A 53 -11.94 -20.51 15.91
CA LYS A 53 -13.12 -19.91 15.30
C LYS A 53 -12.78 -18.52 14.76
N THR A 54 -12.04 -18.43 13.66
CA THR A 54 -11.93 -17.18 12.89
C THR A 54 -13.21 -17.01 12.10
N ARG A 55 -13.96 -15.95 12.41
CA ARG A 55 -15.16 -15.56 11.67
C ARG A 55 -14.72 -14.96 10.34
N ILE A 56 -14.42 -15.81 9.37
CA ILE A 56 -14.08 -15.41 8.00
C ILE A 56 -15.39 -14.94 7.35
N LYS A 57 -15.52 -13.62 7.14
CA LYS A 57 -16.53 -13.08 6.23
C LYS A 57 -15.93 -13.10 4.84
N PHE A 58 -16.34 -14.08 4.03
CA PHE A 58 -16.07 -14.05 2.59
C PHE A 58 -17.04 -13.04 1.96
N ALA A 59 -16.52 -11.91 1.48
CA ALA A 59 -17.27 -11.00 0.65
C ALA A 59 -17.04 -11.38 -0.82
N THR A 60 -18.11 -11.84 -1.48
CA THR A 60 -18.18 -11.90 -2.95
C THR A 60 -18.20 -10.49 -3.49
N ARG A 61 -17.24 -10.19 -4.37
CA ARG A 61 -17.07 -8.89 -5.02
C ARG A 61 -18.02 -8.81 -6.21
N ASP A 62 -19.20 -8.23 -5.99
CA ASP A 62 -20.02 -7.73 -7.08
C ASP A 62 -19.56 -6.33 -7.50
N ALA A 63 -19.63 -6.13 -8.81
CA ALA A 63 -19.12 -4.98 -9.55
C ALA A 63 -19.71 -3.64 -9.04
N ILE A 64 -18.83 -2.65 -8.85
CA ILE A 64 -19.22 -1.25 -8.70
C ILE A 64 -18.96 -0.59 -10.06
N ASP A 65 -20.00 -0.56 -10.87
CA ASP A 65 -20.13 0.39 -11.96
C ASP A 65 -21.62 0.71 -12.10
N SER A 66 -22.05 1.84 -11.52
CA SER A 66 -23.22 2.60 -12.00
C SER A 66 -23.46 3.84 -11.14
N ASN A 67 -23.49 4.97 -11.84
CA ASN A 67 -24.08 6.24 -11.44
C ASN A 67 -25.41 6.04 -10.70
N LYS A 68 -25.54 6.62 -9.50
CA LYS A 68 -26.85 6.93 -8.92
C LYS A 68 -26.83 8.35 -8.36
N SER A 69 -27.21 9.27 -9.25
CA SER A 69 -27.86 10.53 -8.91
C SER A 69 -29.17 10.26 -8.16
N SER A 70 -29.64 11.27 -7.46
CA SER A 70 -30.93 11.40 -6.74
C SER A 70 -31.04 10.64 -5.41
N GLU A 71 -30.80 11.37 -4.32
CA GLU A 71 -31.64 11.26 -3.13
C GLU A 71 -32.08 12.66 -2.74
N GLU A 72 -33.39 12.86 -2.90
CA GLU A 72 -34.15 14.04 -2.55
C GLU A 72 -34.29 14.14 -1.04
N ASP A 73 -34.41 15.39 -0.61
CA ASP A 73 -34.72 15.85 0.72
C ASP A 73 -36.06 15.27 1.24
N ASP A 74 -36.08 14.81 2.48
CA ASP A 74 -37.31 14.70 3.28
C ASP A 74 -37.01 15.04 4.74
N PHE A 75 -36.76 16.32 5.00
CA PHE A 75 -36.91 16.88 6.35
C PHE A 75 -38.30 17.50 6.50
N ASN A 76 -39.22 16.62 6.90
CA ASN A 76 -40.52 16.94 7.43
C ASN A 76 -40.36 17.70 8.77
N ASN A 77 -40.64 19.01 8.78
CA ASN A 77 -40.92 19.72 10.02
C ASN A 77 -42.16 20.59 9.85
N GLY A 78 -43.30 20.01 10.24
CA GLY A 78 -44.56 20.71 10.39
C GLY A 78 -44.48 21.77 11.48
N GLY A 79 -44.38 23.02 11.07
CA GLY A 79 -44.65 24.20 11.89
C GLY A 79 -45.76 25.01 11.23
N ASN A 80 -46.99 24.85 11.72
CA ASN A 80 -48.09 25.76 11.46
C ASN A 80 -47.69 27.18 11.91
N ILE A 81 -47.63 28.13 10.98
CA ILE A 81 -47.84 29.55 11.29
C ILE A 81 -48.79 30.10 10.23
N GLU A 82 -50.04 30.26 10.65
CA GLU A 82 -50.97 31.21 10.05
C GLU A 82 -50.28 32.57 9.98
N GLN A 83 -50.27 33.21 8.81
CA GLN A 83 -50.63 34.62 8.72
C GLN A 83 -50.94 35.03 7.29
N ASN A 84 -52.25 35.08 7.07
CA ASN A 84 -52.95 35.94 6.15
C ASN A 84 -52.41 37.38 6.28
N MET A 85 -51.68 37.87 5.27
CA MET A 85 -51.46 39.31 5.11
C MET A 85 -51.26 39.66 3.64
N VAL A 86 -52.39 39.78 2.92
CA VAL A 86 -52.47 40.65 1.75
C VAL A 86 -52.14 42.06 2.24
N THR A 87 -50.91 42.49 2.03
CA THR A 87 -50.54 43.90 2.16
C THR A 87 -50.42 44.44 0.75
N SER A 88 -51.28 45.39 0.42
CA SER A 88 -51.17 46.23 -0.78
C SER A 88 -49.82 46.92 -0.75
N ILE A 89 -48.84 46.34 -1.46
CA ILE A 89 -47.52 46.93 -1.63
C ILE A 89 -47.71 48.18 -2.49
N THR A 90 -47.43 49.34 -1.90
CA THR A 90 -47.27 50.58 -2.65
C THR A 90 -46.05 50.42 -3.56
N SER A 91 -46.14 50.90 -4.80
CA SER A 91 -45.15 50.65 -5.87
C SER A 91 -43.69 50.96 -5.46
N SER A 92 -43.47 51.86 -4.50
CA SER A 92 -42.15 52.21 -3.98
C SER A 92 -41.51 51.14 -3.08
N GLN A 93 -42.28 50.33 -2.35
CA GLN A 93 -41.76 49.23 -1.51
C GLN A 93 -41.46 47.95 -2.31
N ALA A 94 -42.16 47.75 -3.43
CA ALA A 94 -41.89 46.65 -4.35
C ALA A 94 -40.50 46.77 -5.01
N VAL A 95 -40.08 48.01 -5.34
CA VAL A 95 -38.79 48.28 -5.99
C VAL A 95 -37.62 48.02 -5.04
N THR A 96 -37.73 48.42 -3.78
CA THR A 96 -36.67 48.18 -2.78
C THR A 96 -36.47 46.69 -2.46
N LEU A 97 -37.57 45.92 -2.41
CA LEU A 97 -37.51 44.47 -2.22
C LEU A 97 -36.86 43.76 -3.41
N THR A 98 -37.10 44.23 -4.64
CA THR A 98 -36.45 43.63 -5.82
C THR A 98 -34.96 43.91 -5.88
N GLU A 99 -34.50 45.11 -5.47
CA GLU A 99 -33.07 45.42 -5.38
C GLU A 99 -32.38 44.60 -4.28
N GLU A 100 -33.01 44.44 -3.12
CA GLU A 100 -32.48 43.62 -2.03
C GLU A 100 -32.41 42.14 -2.42
N LEU A 101 -33.44 41.61 -3.10
CA LEU A 101 -33.45 40.22 -3.59
C LEU A 101 -32.35 39.99 -4.64
N LEU A 102 -32.12 40.93 -5.55
CA LEU A 102 -31.02 40.85 -6.53
C LEU A 102 -29.65 40.93 -5.84
N SER A 103 -29.49 41.79 -4.84
CA SER A 103 -28.28 41.88 -4.02
C SER A 103 -28.00 40.57 -3.28
N MET A 104 -29.01 39.99 -2.63
CA MET A 104 -28.91 38.69 -1.96
C MET A 104 -28.59 37.56 -2.94
N GLN A 105 -29.18 37.57 -4.14
CA GLN A 105 -28.87 36.58 -5.18
C GLN A 105 -27.42 36.70 -5.66
N ALA A 106 -26.92 37.93 -5.85
CA ALA A 106 -25.53 38.17 -6.22
C ALA A 106 -24.56 37.72 -5.11
N GLN A 107 -24.87 38.00 -3.84
CA GLN A 107 -24.09 37.50 -2.70
C GLN A 107 -24.11 35.97 -2.62
N ALA A 108 -25.27 35.34 -2.81
CA ALA A 108 -25.38 33.89 -2.83
C ALA A 108 -24.60 33.26 -4.00
N ALA A 109 -24.59 33.89 -5.17
CA ALA A 109 -23.75 33.45 -6.29
C ALA A 109 -22.26 33.55 -5.96
N LYS A 110 -21.83 34.67 -5.38
CA LYS A 110 -20.44 34.88 -4.94
C LYS A 110 -20.01 33.85 -3.90
N LEU A 111 -20.82 33.59 -2.88
CA LEU A 111 -20.53 32.58 -1.86
C LEU A 111 -20.45 31.16 -2.45
N ARG A 112 -21.26 30.83 -3.46
CA ARG A 112 -21.16 29.55 -4.18
C ARG A 112 -19.87 29.43 -4.97
N GLU A 113 -19.41 30.50 -5.59
CA GLU A 113 -18.10 30.52 -6.29
C GLU A 113 -16.94 30.39 -5.29
N GLU A 114 -16.98 31.13 -4.19
CA GLU A 114 -15.99 31.03 -3.11
C GLU A 114 -15.96 29.60 -2.53
N ALA A 115 -17.11 28.99 -2.24
CA ALA A 115 -17.19 27.61 -1.75
C ALA A 115 -16.59 26.60 -2.73
N LYS A 116 -16.86 26.74 -4.04
CA LYS A 116 -16.26 25.88 -5.08
C LYS A 116 -14.75 26.07 -5.16
N SER A 117 -14.27 27.31 -5.09
CA SER A 117 -12.84 27.62 -5.13
C SER A 117 -12.10 27.00 -3.93
N LEU A 118 -12.67 27.10 -2.73
CA LEU A 118 -12.14 26.51 -1.51
C LEU A 118 -12.16 24.99 -1.56
N GLN A 119 -13.22 24.39 -2.11
CA GLN A 119 -13.29 22.95 -2.30
C GLN A 119 -12.19 22.44 -3.22
N LEU A 120 -11.93 23.14 -4.33
CA LEU A 120 -10.84 22.80 -5.25
C LEU A 120 -9.47 22.97 -4.58
N ALA A 121 -9.26 24.05 -3.83
CA ALA A 121 -8.01 24.28 -3.10
C ALA A 121 -7.74 23.17 -2.07
N LEU A 122 -8.76 22.75 -1.32
CA LEU A 122 -8.66 21.66 -0.34
C LEU A 122 -8.35 20.32 -1.02
N GLN A 123 -8.99 20.02 -2.15
CA GLN A 123 -8.67 18.82 -2.93
C GLN A 123 -7.24 18.83 -3.45
N GLN A 124 -6.75 19.98 -3.92
CA GLN A 124 -5.37 20.13 -4.38
C GLN A 124 -4.38 19.93 -3.23
N GLU A 125 -4.60 20.57 -2.07
CA GLU A 125 -3.75 20.43 -0.90
C GLU A 125 -3.68 18.97 -0.42
N LYS A 126 -4.82 18.25 -0.42
CA LYS A 126 -4.86 16.82 -0.09
C LYS A 126 -4.01 16.00 -1.05
N ARG A 127 -4.12 16.24 -2.36
CA ARG A 127 -3.30 15.56 -3.38
C ARG A 127 -1.83 15.85 -3.20
N ASP A 128 -1.46 17.11 -3.00
CA ASP A 128 -0.07 17.53 -2.80
C ASP A 128 0.54 16.95 -1.51
N LYS A 129 -0.27 16.80 -0.46
CA LYS A 129 0.16 16.14 0.79
C LYS A 129 0.42 14.65 0.57
N ILE A 130 -0.51 13.95 -0.10
CA ILE A 130 -0.33 12.53 -0.43
C ILE A 130 0.90 12.37 -1.32
N GLN A 131 1.06 13.22 -2.34
CA GLN A 131 2.20 13.18 -3.24
C GLN A 131 3.53 13.33 -2.49
N ARG A 132 3.64 14.33 -1.60
CA ARG A 132 4.84 14.54 -0.78
C ARG A 132 5.18 13.34 0.10
N GLU A 133 4.17 12.69 0.69
CA GLU A 133 4.39 11.47 1.47
C GLU A 133 4.81 10.30 0.58
N THR A 134 4.21 10.14 -0.61
CA THR A 134 4.62 9.08 -1.56
C THR A 134 6.05 9.27 -2.05
N GLU A 135 6.44 10.49 -2.42
CA GLU A 135 7.81 10.81 -2.84
C GLU A 135 8.82 10.56 -1.71
N LYS A 136 8.41 10.80 -0.46
CA LYS A 136 9.25 10.51 0.71
C LYS A 136 9.47 9.01 0.89
N VAL A 137 8.44 8.19 0.70
CA VAL A 137 8.58 6.72 0.78
C VAL A 137 9.37 6.19 -0.42
N ASP A 138 9.18 6.75 -1.61
CA ASP A 138 9.94 6.38 -2.81
C ASP A 138 11.45 6.67 -2.61
N ARG A 139 11.81 7.80 -2.00
CA ARG A 139 13.21 8.05 -1.60
C ARG A 139 13.73 7.00 -0.63
N TRP A 140 12.93 6.59 0.35
CA TRP A 140 13.35 5.52 1.26
C TRP A 140 13.55 4.18 0.56
N ILE A 141 12.75 3.87 -0.48
CA ILE A 141 12.95 2.68 -1.31
C ILE A 141 14.26 2.78 -2.08
N GLU A 142 14.53 3.94 -2.68
CA GLU A 142 15.76 4.21 -3.43
C GLU A 142 16.98 4.06 -2.52
N GLU A 143 16.99 4.71 -1.36
CA GLU A 143 18.07 4.65 -0.37
C GLU A 143 18.29 3.22 0.15
N LEU A 144 17.20 2.52 0.50
CA LEU A 144 17.28 1.22 1.18
C LEU A 144 17.56 0.04 0.24
N LEU A 145 17.08 0.09 -1.01
CA LEU A 145 17.07 -1.07 -1.92
C LEU A 145 17.84 -0.84 -3.22
N ILE A 146 18.15 0.42 -3.58
CA ILE A 146 18.72 0.78 -4.89
C ILE A 146 20.08 1.45 -4.79
N GLU A 147 20.30 2.35 -3.83
CA GLU A 147 21.51 3.18 -3.77
C GLU A 147 22.60 2.54 -2.90
N SER A 148 23.16 1.41 -3.36
CA SER A 148 24.47 0.98 -2.87
C SER A 148 25.56 1.71 -3.63
N LYS A 149 26.23 2.67 -2.98
CA LYS A 149 27.42 3.35 -3.53
C LYS A 149 28.63 2.45 -3.35
N VAL A 150 28.81 1.49 -4.25
CA VAL A 150 30.05 0.72 -4.34
C VAL A 150 30.86 1.32 -5.50
N ASN A 151 31.91 2.09 -5.17
CA ASN A 151 32.84 2.67 -6.14
C ASN A 151 32.19 3.62 -7.18
N GLU A 152 31.47 4.64 -6.73
CA GLU A 152 30.86 5.72 -7.55
C GLU A 152 29.75 5.27 -8.54
N ASN A 153 29.49 3.96 -8.65
CA ASN A 153 28.38 3.41 -9.43
C ASN A 153 27.20 3.06 -8.52
N THR A 154 25.98 3.35 -8.99
CA THR A 154 24.74 3.00 -8.31
C THR A 154 24.40 1.53 -8.62
N GLU A 155 24.60 0.63 -7.66
CA GLU A 155 24.21 -0.78 -7.82
C GLU A 155 23.03 -1.15 -6.94
N LEU A 156 22.05 -1.85 -7.54
CA LEU A 156 20.94 -2.47 -6.83
C LEU A 156 21.48 -3.44 -5.78
N LEU A 157 20.93 -3.39 -4.56
CA LEU A 157 21.29 -4.32 -3.50
C LEU A 157 20.82 -5.73 -3.90
N LYS A 158 21.75 -6.69 -3.90
CA LYS A 158 21.52 -8.05 -4.41
C LYS A 158 21.32 -9.06 -3.29
N THR A 159 21.76 -8.75 -2.07
CA THR A 159 21.75 -9.71 -0.96
C THR A 159 21.04 -9.16 0.26
N VAL A 160 20.47 -10.09 1.03
CA VAL A 160 19.76 -9.80 2.29
C VAL A 160 20.66 -9.10 3.30
N ASP A 161 21.95 -9.48 3.35
CA ASP A 161 22.90 -8.91 4.32
C ASP A 161 23.19 -7.42 4.03
N GLN A 162 23.22 -7.01 2.76
CA GLN A 162 23.42 -5.60 2.45
C GLN A 162 22.20 -4.74 2.82
N VAL A 163 20.99 -5.27 2.59
CA VAL A 163 19.75 -4.58 3.02
C VAL A 163 19.67 -4.53 4.54
N LEU A 164 20.10 -5.58 5.23
CA LEU A 164 20.17 -5.64 6.68
C LEU A 164 21.11 -4.57 7.24
N GLU A 165 22.32 -4.46 6.69
CA GLU A 165 23.31 -3.45 7.08
C GLU A 165 22.73 -2.05 6.95
N ARG A 166 22.05 -1.74 5.83
CA ARG A 166 21.38 -0.45 5.64
C ARG A 166 20.24 -0.20 6.61
N LEU A 167 19.39 -1.19 6.89
CA LEU A 167 18.35 -1.06 7.93
C LEU A 167 18.95 -0.68 9.29
N MET A 168 20.15 -1.17 9.60
CA MET A 168 20.87 -0.89 10.84
C MET A 168 21.54 0.49 10.84
N GLU A 169 22.27 0.83 9.78
CA GLU A 169 23.03 2.08 9.64
C GLU A 169 22.11 3.29 9.64
N ASP A 170 21.06 3.26 8.81
CA ASP A 170 20.09 4.35 8.65
C ASP A 170 19.00 4.32 9.73
N ARG A 171 19.06 3.32 10.62
CA ARG A 171 18.20 3.18 11.81
C ARG A 171 16.70 3.22 11.49
N TYR A 172 16.30 2.48 10.45
CA TYR A 172 14.92 2.41 10.02
C TYR A 172 13.99 1.96 11.17
N SER A 173 12.82 2.57 11.26
CA SER A 173 11.75 2.16 12.17
C SER A 173 10.82 1.14 11.51
N ALA A 174 10.08 0.38 12.32
CA ALA A 174 9.13 -0.60 11.82
C ALA A 174 8.02 0.05 10.98
N GLU A 175 7.60 1.26 11.37
CA GLU A 175 6.64 2.05 10.61
C GLU A 175 7.18 2.43 9.24
N GLN A 176 8.46 2.80 9.13
CA GLN A 176 9.08 3.11 7.84
C GLN A 176 9.12 1.87 6.95
N VAL A 177 9.52 0.72 7.49
CA VAL A 177 9.51 -0.56 6.76
C VAL A 177 8.10 -0.93 6.31
N ASN A 178 7.08 -0.75 7.16
CA ASN A 178 5.69 -1.01 6.81
C ASN A 178 5.18 -0.06 5.70
N ARG A 179 5.58 1.23 5.72
CA ARG A 179 5.26 2.18 4.65
C ARG A 179 5.94 1.81 3.32
N ILE A 180 7.20 1.42 3.36
CA ILE A 180 7.94 0.90 2.21
C ILE A 180 7.25 -0.34 1.64
N PHE A 181 6.88 -1.29 2.50
CA PHE A 181 6.13 -2.48 2.12
C PHE A 181 4.79 -2.14 1.43
N LYS A 182 3.97 -1.27 2.04
CA LYS A 182 2.70 -0.81 1.46
C LYS A 182 2.94 -0.19 0.08
N ARG A 183 3.96 0.66 -0.04
CA ARG A 183 4.32 1.32 -1.30
C ARG A 183 4.76 0.33 -2.39
N LEU A 184 5.57 -0.67 -2.06
CA LEU A 184 5.94 -1.73 -3.00
C LEU A 184 4.72 -2.53 -3.49
N CYS A 185 3.75 -2.78 -2.60
CA CYS A 185 2.49 -3.43 -2.95
C CYS A 185 1.56 -2.57 -3.82
N GLU A 186 1.68 -1.23 -3.75
CA GLU A 186 0.97 -0.31 -4.64
C GLU A 186 1.62 -0.27 -6.04
N ILE A 187 2.96 -0.29 -6.09
CA ILE A 187 3.72 -0.28 -7.36
C ILE A 187 3.39 -1.52 -8.19
N ARG A 188 3.31 -2.69 -7.53
CA ARG A 188 2.94 -3.96 -8.19
C ARG A 188 1.72 -4.57 -7.53
N THR A 189 0.59 -4.50 -8.24
CA THR A 189 -0.72 -4.96 -7.76
C THR A 189 -0.75 -6.45 -7.41
N GLN A 190 0.07 -7.26 -8.08
CA GLN A 190 0.16 -8.72 -7.91
C GLN A 190 1.20 -9.17 -6.86
N GLU A 191 1.72 -8.28 -6.02
CA GLU A 191 2.59 -8.70 -4.91
C GLU A 191 1.83 -9.61 -3.94
N SER A 192 2.48 -10.73 -3.65
CA SER A 192 1.86 -11.95 -3.18
C SER A 192 2.96 -12.83 -2.56
N ARG A 193 2.64 -13.71 -1.62
CA ARG A 193 3.65 -14.63 -1.04
C ARG A 193 4.22 -15.56 -2.11
N SER A 194 3.39 -16.02 -3.06
CA SER A 194 3.80 -16.90 -4.16
C SER A 194 4.36 -16.16 -5.38
N ASN A 195 4.10 -14.86 -5.52
CA ASN A 195 4.54 -14.02 -6.63
C ASN A 195 5.26 -12.73 -6.16
N CYS A 196 6.09 -12.88 -5.13
CA CYS A 196 6.83 -11.79 -4.51
C CYS A 196 7.91 -11.26 -5.46
N SER A 197 8.03 -9.94 -5.63
CA SER A 197 9.19 -9.39 -6.34
C SER A 197 10.49 -9.65 -5.57
N PRO A 198 11.64 -9.70 -6.25
CA PRO A 198 12.93 -9.85 -5.60
C PRO A 198 13.18 -8.79 -4.51
N LEU A 199 12.77 -7.54 -4.76
CA LEU A 199 12.88 -6.43 -3.80
C LEU A 199 12.03 -6.65 -2.55
N MET A 200 10.79 -7.10 -2.73
CA MET A 200 9.91 -7.41 -1.61
C MET A 200 10.45 -8.58 -0.79
N SER A 201 10.97 -9.64 -1.44
CA SER A 201 11.59 -10.77 -0.74
C SER A 201 12.79 -10.31 0.08
N LEU A 202 13.70 -9.53 -0.52
CA LEU A 202 14.87 -8.99 0.17
C LEU A 202 14.49 -8.18 1.42
N LEU A 203 13.47 -7.33 1.31
CA LEU A 203 12.97 -6.54 2.43
C LEU A 203 12.42 -7.42 3.57
N VAL A 204 11.60 -8.42 3.23
CA VAL A 204 10.99 -9.33 4.22
C VAL A 204 12.07 -10.17 4.91
N ASP A 205 13.01 -10.74 4.13
CA ASP A 205 14.08 -11.58 4.67
C ASP A 205 15.07 -10.78 5.52
N ALA A 206 15.39 -9.54 5.12
CA ALA A 206 16.24 -8.65 5.92
C ALA A 206 15.55 -8.23 7.22
N SER A 207 14.24 -7.96 7.16
CA SER A 207 13.42 -7.71 8.35
C SER A 207 13.40 -8.92 9.29
N CYS A 208 13.37 -10.15 8.76
CA CYS A 208 13.47 -11.38 9.55
C CYS A 208 14.79 -11.46 10.31
N LYS A 209 15.91 -11.23 9.62
CA LYS A 209 17.24 -11.21 10.26
C LYS A 209 17.34 -10.15 11.34
N LEU A 210 16.78 -8.96 11.09
CA LEU A 210 16.76 -7.87 12.06
C LEU A 210 15.86 -8.18 13.27
N ASP A 211 14.73 -8.85 13.07
CA ASP A 211 13.86 -9.32 14.15
C ASP A 211 14.58 -10.32 15.07
N CYS A 212 15.35 -11.24 14.49
CA CYS A 212 16.15 -12.22 15.22
C CYS A 212 17.40 -11.65 15.89
N MET A 213 17.89 -10.47 15.50
CA MET A 213 19.03 -9.85 16.14
C MET A 213 18.67 -9.29 17.53
N GLU A 214 19.46 -9.69 18.52
CA GLU A 214 19.39 -9.13 19.85
C GLU A 214 19.91 -7.68 19.88
N ARG A 215 19.42 -6.91 20.85
CA ARG A 215 19.81 -5.51 21.00
C ARG A 215 21.29 -5.33 21.32
N GLU A 216 21.93 -6.35 21.88
CA GLU A 216 23.38 -6.39 22.12
C GLU A 216 24.16 -6.32 20.80
N ASN A 217 23.67 -7.01 19.77
CA ASN A 217 24.29 -7.03 18.44
C ASN A 217 23.92 -5.80 17.60
N ASN A 218 22.75 -5.19 17.86
CA ASN A 218 22.33 -3.94 17.24
C ASN A 218 21.73 -2.98 18.29
N PRO A 219 22.54 -2.07 18.88
CA PRO A 219 22.04 -1.11 19.86
C PRO A 219 21.05 -0.10 19.25
N ASN A 220 21.08 0.08 17.93
CA ASN A 220 20.21 0.99 17.20
C ASN A 220 18.88 0.36 16.79
N LYS A 221 18.62 -0.92 17.12
CA LYS A 221 17.34 -1.58 16.82
C LYS A 221 16.19 -0.81 17.48
N ARG A 222 15.28 -0.30 16.65
CA ARG A 222 14.17 0.57 17.08
C ARG A 222 12.84 -0.13 17.28
N TRP A 223 12.74 -1.40 16.92
CA TRP A 223 11.50 -2.16 17.06
C TRP A 223 11.71 -3.44 17.88
N ASN A 224 10.71 -3.74 18.70
CA ASN A 224 10.68 -4.91 19.60
C ASN A 224 9.70 -5.99 19.15
N HIS A 225 8.89 -5.71 18.11
CA HIS A 225 7.90 -6.64 17.59
C HIS A 225 8.45 -7.40 16.37
N LYS A 226 7.77 -8.50 16.02
CA LYS A 226 8.11 -9.34 14.86
C LYS A 226 7.55 -8.69 13.59
N VAL A 227 8.29 -7.72 13.05
CA VAL A 227 7.94 -6.99 11.82
C VAL A 227 7.76 -7.97 10.67
N GLU A 228 8.66 -8.92 10.48
CA GLU A 228 8.58 -9.90 9.41
C GLU A 228 7.27 -10.68 9.44
N ARG A 229 6.83 -11.11 10.62
CA ARG A 229 5.58 -11.87 10.78
C ARG A 229 4.38 -11.03 10.33
N LEU A 230 4.39 -9.73 10.61
CA LEU A 230 3.35 -8.81 10.16
C LEU A 230 3.38 -8.66 8.64
N LEU A 231 4.55 -8.49 8.03
CA LEU A 231 4.69 -8.39 6.57
C LEU A 231 4.21 -9.67 5.87
N GLN A 232 4.59 -10.84 6.38
CA GLN A 232 4.12 -12.13 5.84
C GLN A 232 2.62 -12.31 6.01
N LYS A 233 2.04 -11.92 7.16
CA LYS A 233 0.58 -11.94 7.35
C LYS A 233 -0.12 -11.09 6.29
N LYS A 234 0.42 -9.90 5.98
CA LYS A 234 -0.10 -9.01 4.93
C LYS A 234 0.03 -9.62 3.54
N LEU A 235 1.17 -10.21 3.19
CA LEU A 235 1.35 -10.91 1.91
C LEU A 235 0.40 -12.10 1.76
N PHE A 236 0.22 -12.89 2.83
CA PHE A 236 -0.72 -14.00 2.85
C PHE A 236 -2.17 -13.53 2.70
N ALA A 237 -2.55 -12.45 3.38
CA ALA A 237 -3.89 -11.88 3.23
C ALA A 237 -4.14 -11.39 1.80
N ARG A 238 -3.15 -10.79 1.14
CA ARG A 238 -3.24 -10.40 -0.28
C ARG A 238 -3.39 -11.61 -1.21
N ASP A 239 -2.65 -12.69 -0.99
CA ASP A 239 -2.79 -13.93 -1.77
C ASP A 239 -4.23 -14.46 -1.79
N TRP A 240 -4.93 -14.29 -0.67
CA TRP A 240 -6.28 -14.80 -0.45
C TRP A 240 -7.36 -13.73 -0.51
N ASN A 241 -7.00 -12.50 -0.89
CA ASN A 241 -7.89 -11.33 -0.91
C ASN A 241 -8.69 -11.16 0.40
N ILE A 242 -8.00 -11.35 1.53
CA ILE A 242 -8.53 -11.14 2.88
C ILE A 242 -8.24 -9.69 3.29
N GLU A 243 -9.29 -8.96 3.68
CA GLU A 243 -9.12 -7.66 4.32
C GLU A 243 -8.66 -7.86 5.76
N LEU A 244 -7.51 -7.29 6.10
CA LEU A 244 -7.02 -7.23 7.47
C LEU A 244 -7.45 -5.90 8.07
N ASP A 245 -8.12 -5.95 9.22
CA ASP A 245 -8.42 -4.74 9.98
C ASP A 245 -7.11 -4.12 10.48
N GLU A 246 -6.87 -2.83 10.19
CA GLU A 246 -5.64 -2.14 10.63
C GLU A 246 -5.53 -2.09 12.17
N ASP A 247 -6.66 -2.22 12.88
CA ASP A 247 -6.75 -2.26 14.34
C ASP A 247 -6.17 -3.54 14.96
N ASP A 248 -6.07 -4.64 14.19
CA ASP A 248 -5.43 -5.87 14.65
C ASP A 248 -3.89 -5.75 14.73
N GLU A 249 -3.29 -4.69 14.15
CA GLU A 249 -1.84 -4.47 14.13
C GLU A 249 -1.28 -4.07 15.51
N ASP A 250 -2.10 -3.50 16.40
CA ASP A 250 -1.71 -3.05 17.76
C ASP A 250 -1.97 -4.11 18.85
N SER A 251 -2.50 -5.29 18.48
CA SER A 251 -2.81 -6.39 19.41
C SER A 251 -1.57 -7.13 19.94
N GLY A 252 -0.37 -6.68 19.58
CA GLY A 252 0.90 -7.15 20.15
C GLY A 252 1.12 -6.78 21.62
N ASN A 253 0.19 -6.05 22.25
CA ASN A 253 0.20 -5.83 23.69
C ASN A 253 -0.70 -6.86 24.40
N PRO A 254 -0.15 -7.97 24.94
CA PRO A 254 -0.93 -8.98 25.67
C PRO A 254 -1.57 -8.46 26.96
N TRP A 255 -1.35 -7.19 27.32
CA TRP A 255 -1.85 -6.54 28.55
C TRP A 255 -3.00 -5.54 28.32
N LYS A 256 -3.53 -5.40 27.09
CA LYS A 256 -4.81 -4.72 26.89
C LYS A 256 -5.95 -5.72 27.18
N LEU A 257 -6.25 -5.91 28.47
CA LEU A 257 -7.49 -6.48 28.99
C LEU A 257 -8.30 -5.36 29.63
#